data_AF-A0A183EDW5-F1
#
_entry.id   AF-A0A183EDW5-F1
#
_cell.length_a   1.000
_cell.length_b   1.000
_cell.length_c   1.000
_cell.angle_alpha   90.00
_cell.angle_beta   90.00
_cell.angle_gamma   90.00
#
_symmetry.space_group_name_H-M   'P 1'
#
loop_
_entity.id
_entity.type
_entity.pdbx_description
1 polymer ?
#
loop_
_entity_poly.entity_id
_entity_poly.type
_entity_poly.pdbx_seq_one_letter_code
_entity_poly.pdbx_strand_id
1 'polypeptide(L)'
;MCLQLSVTYTDPTRGSMVVTRRRANGHLDVRVVYNREFIVAAAASPLAVLPPANFREMVLEMTDVVAKFPTSFYNNIQQNDVASSHSFTKTVKYGKNF
;
A
#
# COMPACT_ATOMS: atom_id res chain seq x y z
N MET A 1 -29.21 -28.78 -5.18
CA MET A 1 -27.74 -28.86 -5.19
C MET A 1 -27.21 -28.20 -3.92
N CYS A 2 -26.62 -28.96 -3.00
CA CYS A 2 -26.06 -28.43 -1.75
C CYS A 2 -24.69 -27.81 -1.98
N LEU A 3 -24.52 -26.55 -1.60
CA LEU A 3 -23.23 -25.86 -1.59
C LEU A 3 -22.54 -26.20 -0.27
N GLN A 4 -21.56 -27.11 -0.30
CA GLN A 4 -20.79 -27.46 0.89
C GLN A 4 -19.69 -26.41 1.12
N LEU A 5 -19.86 -25.62 2.18
CA LEU A 5 -18.85 -24.72 2.73
C LEU A 5 -18.05 -25.47 3.79
N SER A 6 -16.72 -25.46 3.69
CA SER A 6 -15.82 -26.08 4.66
C SER A 6 -14.79 -25.06 5.12
N VAL A 7 -14.64 -24.92 6.44
CA VAL A 7 -13.54 -24.18 7.04
C VAL A 7 -12.35 -25.10 7.09
N THR A 8 -11.25 -24.73 6.42
CA THR A 8 -10.08 -25.60 6.27
C THR A 8 -8.97 -25.24 7.25
N TYR A 9 -8.87 -23.96 7.62
CA TYR A 9 -7.84 -23.51 8.56
C TYR A 9 -8.29 -22.24 9.28
N THR A 10 -8.11 -22.22 10.60
CA THR A 10 -8.31 -21.04 11.45
C THR A 10 -6.98 -20.69 12.10
N ASP A 11 -6.55 -19.44 11.96
CA ASP A 11 -5.37 -18.92 12.67
C ASP A 11 -5.59 -19.05 14.19
N PRO A 12 -4.60 -19.53 14.97
CA PRO A 12 -4.69 -19.61 16.42
C PRO A 12 -4.96 -18.26 17.10
N THR A 13 -4.57 -17.15 16.48
CA THR A 13 -4.89 -15.79 16.96
C THR A 13 -6.32 -15.34 16.62
N ARG A 14 -7.09 -16.19 15.92
CA ARG A 14 -8.45 -15.93 15.41
C ARG A 14 -8.54 -14.72 14.48
N GLY A 15 -7.42 -14.22 13.95
CA GLY A 15 -7.42 -13.06 13.07
C GLY A 15 -7.81 -13.37 11.63
N SER A 16 -7.59 -14.60 11.17
CA SER A 16 -7.82 -15.02 9.80
C SER A 16 -8.32 -16.47 9.70
N MET A 17 -9.05 -16.75 8.62
CA MET A 17 -9.61 -18.08 8.33
C MET A 17 -9.59 -18.36 6.83
N VAL A 18 -9.16 -19.56 6.45
CA VAL A 18 -9.27 -20.05 5.06
C VAL A 18 -10.57 -20.82 4.90
N VAL A 19 -11.42 -20.31 4.02
CA VAL A 19 -12.70 -20.93 3.66
C VAL A 19 -12.58 -21.55 2.28
N THR A 20 -12.91 -22.82 2.18
CA THR A 20 -12.98 -23.53 0.92
C THR A 20 -14.41 -23.93 0.59
N ARG A 21 -14.79 -23.77 -0.67
CA ARG A 21 -16.11 -24.12 -1.19
C ARG A 21 -15.95 -24.92 -2.45
N ARG A 22 -16.59 -26.10 -2.51
CA ARG A 22 -16.74 -26.83 -3.77
C ARG A 22 -17.90 -26.23 -4.56
N ARG A 23 -17.62 -25.77 -5.78
CA ARG A 23 -18.65 -25.31 -6.72
C ARG A 23 -19.23 -26.51 -7.47
N ALA A 24 -20.44 -26.34 -8.00
CA ALA A 24 -21.15 -27.41 -8.75
C ALA A 24 -20.41 -27.84 -10.03
N ASN A 25 -19.52 -26.99 -10.56
CA ASN A 25 -18.67 -27.27 -11.71
C ASN A 25 -17.36 -27.99 -11.36
N GLY A 26 -17.21 -28.51 -10.13
CA GLY A 26 -16.02 -29.24 -9.69
C GLY A 26 -14.82 -28.35 -9.30
N HIS A 27 -14.89 -27.03 -9.53
CA HIS A 27 -13.83 -26.10 -9.10
C HIS A 27 -13.90 -25.82 -7.59
N LEU A 28 -12.72 -25.64 -6.98
CA LEU A 28 -12.58 -25.22 -5.60
C LEU A 28 -12.42 -23.69 -5.54
N ASP A 29 -13.29 -23.02 -4.80
CA ASP A 29 -13.17 -21.59 -4.47
C ASP A 29 -12.52 -21.49 -3.10
N VAL A 30 -11.34 -20.87 -3.03
CA VAL A 30 -10.55 -20.71 -1.81
C VAL A 30 -10.46 -19.23 -1.51
N ARG A 31 -10.85 -18.83 -0.31
CA ARG A 31 -10.81 -17.43 0.15
C ARG A 31 -10.24 -17.34 1.55
N VAL A 32 -9.53 -16.26 1.81
CA VAL A 32 -9.11 -15.90 3.16
C VAL A 32 -10.08 -14.83 3.67
N VAL A 33 -10.60 -15.06 4.87
CA VAL A 33 -11.50 -14.15 5.58
C VAL A 33 -10.73 -13.63 6.79
N TYR A 34 -10.79 -12.33 7.01
CA TYR A 34 -10.12 -11.66 8.13
C TYR A 34 -11.14 -11.07 9.09
N ASN A 35 -10.84 -11.12 10.38
CA ASN A 35 -11.61 -10.41 11.39
C ASN A 35 -11.27 -8.92 11.37
N ARG A 36 -12.19 -8.08 11.86
CA ARG A 36 -12.02 -6.62 11.90
C ARG A 36 -10.76 -6.22 12.65
N GLU A 37 -10.52 -6.84 13.79
CA GLU A 37 -9.40 -6.56 14.70
C GLU A 37 -8.07 -6.85 14.00
N PHE A 38 -8.02 -7.93 13.22
CA PHE A 38 -6.84 -8.29 12.44
C PHE A 38 -6.58 -7.27 11.32
N ILE A 39 -7.62 -6.83 10.60
CA ILE A 39 -7.47 -5.82 9.54
C ILE A 39 -6.93 -4.51 10.12
N VAL A 40 -7.46 -4.08 11.28
CA VAL A 40 -7.00 -2.86 11.96
C VAL A 40 -5.54 -3.00 12.42
N ALA A 41 -5.15 -4.15 12.99
CA ALA A 41 -3.77 -4.39 13.37
C ALA A 41 -2.83 -4.44 12.16
N ALA A 42 -3.25 -5.07 11.06
CA ALA A 42 -2.49 -5.14 9.82
C ALA A 42 -2.29 -3.76 9.17
N ALA A 43 -3.24 -2.83 9.35
CA ALA A 43 -3.11 -1.46 8.85
C ALA A 43 -1.97 -0.68 9.52
N ALA A 44 -1.49 -1.10 10.70
CA ALA A 44 -0.32 -0.52 11.35
C ALA A 44 1.02 -1.11 10.85
N SER A 45 0.98 -2.05 9.90
CA SER A 45 2.20 -2.63 9.31
C SER A 45 2.98 -1.59 8.50
N PRO A 46 4.33 -1.62 8.53
CA PRO A 46 5.15 -0.76 7.66
C PRO A 46 4.83 -0.92 6.17
N LEU A 47 4.36 -2.11 5.76
CA LEU A 47 3.99 -2.39 4.37
C LEU A 47 2.69 -1.68 3.95
N ALA A 48 1.79 -1.38 4.89
CA ALA A 48 0.54 -0.68 4.59
C ALA A 48 0.76 0.81 4.26
N VAL A 49 1.95 1.35 4.55
CA VAL A 49 2.35 2.73 4.25
C VAL A 49 2.96 2.87 2.85
N LEU A 50 3.40 1.76 2.26
CA LEU A 50 4.03 1.78 0.95
C LEU A 50 3.02 2.15 -0.15
N PRO A 51 3.45 2.87 -1.20
CA PRO A 51 2.60 3.13 -2.35
C PRO A 51 2.13 1.81 -2.97
N PRO A 52 0.89 1.76 -3.50
CA PRO A 52 0.44 0.64 -4.33
C PRO A 52 1.39 0.38 -5.49
N ALA A 53 1.47 -0.87 -5.96
CA ALA A 53 2.36 -1.24 -7.07
C ALA A 53 2.07 -0.43 -8.36
N ASN A 54 0.81 -0.07 -8.57
CA ASN A 54 0.33 0.72 -9.71
C ASN A 54 0.26 2.23 -9.42
N PHE A 55 0.94 2.73 -8.38
CA PHE A 55 0.88 4.13 -7.98
C PHE A 55 1.27 5.10 -9.11
N ARG A 56 2.23 4.71 -9.96
CA ARG A 56 2.64 5.50 -11.13
C ARG A 56 1.47 5.76 -12.09
N GLU A 57 0.69 4.73 -12.39
CA GLU A 57 -0.46 4.82 -13.29
C GLU A 57 -1.56 5.68 -12.64
N MET A 58 -1.80 5.49 -11.34
CA MET A 58 -2.77 6.30 -10.58
C MET A 58 -2.45 7.80 -10.63
N VAL A 59 -1.17 8.17 -10.50
CA VAL A 59 -0.76 9.59 -10.59
C VAL A 59 -0.94 10.15 -11.99
N LEU A 60 -0.78 9.34 -13.04
CA LEU A 60 -0.92 9.79 -14.43
C LEU A 60 -2.39 9.89 -14.86
N GLU A 61 -3.25 8.99 -14.39
CA GLU A 61 -4.64 8.87 -14.83
C GLU A 61 -5.66 9.54 -13.88
N MET A 62 -5.34 9.62 -12.58
CA MET A 62 -6.30 9.99 -11.52
C MET A 62 -5.66 10.87 -10.44
N THR A 63 -5.11 12.02 -10.83
CA THR A 63 -4.43 12.96 -9.91
C THR A 63 -5.28 13.40 -8.73
N ASP A 64 -6.59 13.50 -8.91
CA ASP A 64 -7.51 14.12 -7.95
C ASP A 64 -7.82 13.21 -6.75
N VAL A 65 -7.61 11.90 -6.91
CA VAL A 65 -7.90 10.88 -5.89
C VAL A 65 -6.63 10.55 -5.07
N VAL A 66 -5.46 10.89 -5.59
CA VAL A 66 -4.19 10.63 -4.91
C VAL A 66 -3.99 11.64 -3.79
N ALA A 67 -4.15 11.17 -2.55
CA ALA A 67 -3.82 11.97 -1.38
C ALA A 67 -2.34 12.34 -1.37
N LYS A 68 -2.03 13.56 -0.92
CA LYS A 68 -0.65 13.99 -0.69
C LYS A 68 -0.05 13.08 0.39
N PHE A 69 1.13 12.54 0.10
CA PHE A 69 1.86 11.78 1.12
C PHE A 69 2.10 12.64 2.36
N PRO A 70 1.89 12.11 3.57
CA PRO A 70 2.13 12.85 4.79
C PRO A 70 3.62 13.23 4.84
N THR A 71 3.88 14.53 4.73
CA THR A 71 5.20 15.11 4.99
C THR A 71 5.41 15.16 6.49
N SER A 72 6.54 14.67 7.00
CA SER A 72 6.90 14.88 8.40
C SER A 72 7.01 16.40 8.69
N PHE A 73 6.78 16.81 9.94
CA PHE A 73 6.95 18.20 10.38
C PHE A 73 8.32 18.75 9.96
N TYR A 74 9.39 17.95 10.10
CA TYR A 74 10.75 18.31 9.73
C TYR A 74 10.99 18.44 8.21
N ASN A 75 10.21 17.75 7.38
CA ASN A 75 10.33 17.89 5.92
C ASN A 75 9.79 19.23 5.40
N ASN A 76 8.83 19.86 6.11
CA ASN A 76 8.28 21.16 5.71
C ASN A 76 9.16 22.35 6.11
N ILE A 77 9.97 22.22 7.17
CA ILE A 77 10.83 23.32 7.65
C ILE A 77 11.89 23.66 6.59
N GLN A 78 12.49 22.64 5.94
CA GLN A 78 13.52 22.87 4.93
C GLN A 78 12.99 23.57 3.67
N GLN A 79 11.71 23.45 3.33
CA GLN A 79 11.17 24.08 2.12
C GLN A 79 10.99 25.60 2.26
N ASN A 80 10.63 26.07 3.46
CA ASN A 80 10.42 27.49 3.71
C ASN A 80 11.73 28.27 3.94
N ASP A 81 12.78 27.60 4.45
CA ASP A 81 14.10 28.22 4.66
C ASP A 81 14.91 28.34 3.36
N VAL A 82 14.62 27.50 2.35
CA VAL A 82 15.28 27.56 1.03
C VAL A 82 14.60 28.58 0.10
N ALA A 83 13.31 28.88 0.28
CA ALA A 83 12.63 29.91 -0.52
C ALA A 83 13.10 31.35 -0.21
N SER A 84 13.69 31.58 0.96
CA SER A 84 14.29 32.86 1.36
C SER A 84 15.79 32.95 1.06
N SER A 85 16.42 31.87 0.59
CA SER A 85 17.85 31.81 0.34
C SER A 85 18.17 31.12 -1.00
N HIS A 86 18.58 31.94 -1.96
CA HIS A 86 19.24 31.62 -3.24
C HIS A 86 18.47 31.92 -4.53
N SER A 87 18.57 33.18 -4.94
CA SER A 87 19.23 33.48 -6.22
C SER A 87 20.64 32.84 -6.24
N PHE A 88 20.76 31.58 -6.66
CA PHE A 88 22.05 31.06 -7.13
C PHE A 88 21.83 29.87 -8.06
N THR A 89 21.80 30.17 -9.35
CA THR A 89 21.88 29.20 -10.44
C THR A 89 23.12 28.33 -10.28
N LYS A 90 22.97 27.01 -10.13
CA LYS A 90 24.09 26.07 -10.26
C LYS A 90 23.87 25.20 -11.50
N THR A 91 24.43 25.66 -12.62
CA THR A 91 24.67 24.84 -13.81
C THR A 91 25.56 23.66 -13.44
N VAL A 92 25.07 22.44 -13.65
CA VAL A 92 25.83 21.20 -13.48
C VAL A 92 26.72 20.99 -14.72
N LYS A 93 28.03 21.19 -14.59
CA LYS A 93 29.03 20.72 -15.58
C LYS A 93 29.47 19.31 -15.20
N TYR A 94 29.16 18.33 -16.04
CA TYR A 94 29.75 17.00 -15.95
C TYR A 94 31.18 17.05 -16.48
N GLY A 95 32.17 16.91 -15.61
CA GLY A 95 33.56 16.69 -15.98
C GLY A 95 33.86 15.19 -16.05
N LYS A 96 34.14 14.69 -17.26
CA LYS A 96 34.71 13.36 -17.51
C LYS A 96 36.18 13.38 -17.08
N ASN A 97 36.58 12.39 -16.26
CA ASN A 97 37.98 12.13 -15.93
C ASN A 97 38.62 11.31 -17.06
N PHE A 98 39.67 11.86 -17.68
CA PHE A 98 40.80 11.13 -18.27
C PHE A 98 42.07 11.88 -17.86
#